data_AF-A0A3D4VS66-F1
#
_entry.id   AF-A0A3D4VS66-F1
#
_cell.length_a   1.000
_cell.length_b   1.000
_cell.length_c   1.000
_cell.angle_alpha   90.00
_cell.angle_beta   90.00
_cell.angle_gamma   90.00
#
_symmetry.space_group_name_H-M   'P 1'
#
loop_
_entity.id
_entity.type
_entity.pdbx_description
1 polymer ?
#
loop_
_entity_poly.entity_id
_entity_poly.type
_entity_poly.pdbx_seq_one_letter_code
_entity_poly.pdbx_strand_id
1 'polypeptide(L)'
;MKEYFTEDQKEREINKVIIEDDNVFIMGECIEGEGKNFVLTGSAVIDGETYQDFQVEFELVNEPVEETAEAVMSQEWDWYDYLC
;
A
#
# COMPACT_ATOMS: atom_id res chain seq x y z
N MET A 1 3.67 -3.28 -13.22
CA MET A 1 3.00 -1.96 -13.29
C MET A 1 3.54 -1.03 -12.20
N LYS A 2 3.62 0.29 -12.43
CA LYS A 2 3.93 1.31 -11.40
C LYS A 2 2.95 2.47 -11.54
N GLU A 3 2.24 2.82 -10.47
CA GLU A 3 1.26 3.91 -10.47
C GLU A 3 1.38 4.78 -9.21
N TYR A 4 1.30 6.11 -9.39
CA TYR A 4 1.30 7.07 -8.30
C TYR A 4 -0.13 7.39 -7.88
N PHE A 5 -0.39 7.43 -6.58
CA PHE A 5 -1.69 7.86 -6.08
C PHE A 5 -1.92 9.33 -6.43
N THR A 6 -3.03 9.60 -7.10
CA THR A 6 -3.49 10.96 -7.41
C THR A 6 -3.92 11.70 -6.14
N GLU A 7 -4.01 13.03 -6.21
CA GLU A 7 -4.48 13.83 -5.08
C GLU A 7 -5.90 13.43 -4.65
N ASP A 8 -6.82 13.19 -5.60
CA ASP A 8 -8.18 12.70 -5.31
C ASP A 8 -8.18 11.37 -4.55
N GLN A 9 -7.34 10.42 -4.95
CA GLN A 9 -7.22 9.12 -4.26
C GLN A 9 -6.67 9.27 -2.84
N LYS A 10 -5.74 10.22 -2.63
CA LYS A 10 -5.20 10.54 -1.30
C LYS A 10 -6.24 11.22 -0.42
N GLU A 11 -7.04 12.13 -0.98
CA GLU A 11 -8.15 12.78 -0.27
C GLU A 11 -9.24 11.78 0.12
N ARG A 12 -9.49 10.77 -0.72
CA ARG A 12 -10.40 9.65 -0.44
C ARG A 12 -9.78 8.56 0.43
N GLU A 13 -8.55 8.76 0.90
CA GLU A 13 -7.83 7.86 1.80
C GLU A 13 -7.57 6.45 1.23
N ILE A 14 -7.63 6.28 -0.10
CA ILE A 14 -7.41 5.00 -0.79
C ILE A 14 -5.97 4.52 -0.63
N ASN A 15 -5.04 5.46 -0.51
CA ASN A 15 -3.62 5.18 -0.30
C ASN A 15 -3.29 4.83 1.16
N LYS A 16 -4.26 4.77 2.07
CA LYS A 16 -4.01 4.48 3.49
C LYS A 16 -4.16 3.00 3.77
N VAL A 17 -3.17 2.43 4.44
CA VAL A 17 -3.20 1.06 4.97
C VAL A 17 -3.00 1.11 6.47
N ILE A 18 -3.81 0.34 7.19
CA ILE A 18 -3.69 0.18 8.64
C ILE A 18 -3.38 -1.28 8.88
N ILE A 19 -2.19 -1.56 9.41
CA ILE A 19 -1.77 -2.89 9.83
C ILE A 19 -2.01 -2.96 11.34
N GLU A 20 -3.14 -3.53 11.74
CA GLU A 20 -3.59 -3.55 13.13
C GLU A 20 -2.66 -4.34 14.04
N ASP A 21 -2.10 -5.46 13.58
CA ASP A 21 -1.19 -6.31 14.35
C ASP A 21 0.11 -5.59 14.74
N ASP A 22 0.63 -4.72 13.87
CA ASP A 22 1.88 -4.00 14.07
C ASP A 22 1.67 -2.54 14.51
N ASN A 23 0.42 -2.06 14.62
CA ASN A 23 0.07 -0.66 14.87
C ASN A 23 0.77 0.32 13.90
N VAL A 24 0.85 -0.07 12.62
CA VAL A 24 1.49 0.70 11.56
C VAL A 24 0.44 1.34 10.66
N PHE A 25 0.59 2.65 10.44
CA PHE A 25 -0.23 3.41 9.49
C PHE A 25 0.60 3.80 8.29
N ILE A 26 0.29 3.28 7.11
CA ILE A 26 1.01 3.58 5.88
C ILE A 26 0.19 4.55 5.04
N MET A 27 0.83 5.59 4.55
CA MET A 27 0.31 6.55 3.58
C MET A 27 1.09 6.37 2.28
N GLY A 28 0.50 5.63 1.34
CA GLY A 28 1.08 5.32 0.05
C GLY A 28 1.29 6.53 -0.84
N GLU A 29 2.43 6.59 -1.50
CA GLU A 29 2.75 7.56 -2.56
C GLU A 29 2.68 6.94 -3.94
N CYS A 30 3.16 5.70 -4.07
CA CYS A 30 3.01 4.91 -5.28
C CYS A 30 2.95 3.42 -4.95
N ILE A 31 2.44 2.67 -5.91
CA ILE A 31 2.38 1.22 -5.88
C ILE A 31 3.06 0.66 -7.13
N GLU A 32 3.85 -0.40 -6.97
CA GLU A 32 4.55 -1.07 -8.05
C GLU A 32 4.40 -2.59 -7.91
N GLY A 33 4.02 -3.29 -8.97
CA GLY A 33 3.81 -4.74 -8.93
C GLY A 33 3.04 -5.28 -10.12
N GLU A 34 2.81 -6.59 -10.13
CA GLU A 34 2.06 -7.27 -11.19
C GLU A 34 1.35 -8.53 -10.64
N GLY A 35 0.19 -8.83 -11.20
CA GLY A 35 -0.63 -9.97 -10.81
C GLY A 35 -1.12 -9.83 -9.37
N LYS A 36 -0.55 -10.60 -8.44
CA LYS A 36 -0.89 -10.54 -7.01
C LYS A 36 0.14 -9.81 -6.16
N ASN A 37 1.35 -9.60 -6.66
CA ASN A 37 2.48 -9.15 -5.85
C ASN A 37 2.75 -7.67 -6.11
N PHE A 38 2.71 -6.87 -5.05
CA PHE A 38 2.87 -5.42 -5.12
C PHE A 38 3.73 -4.89 -3.99
N VAL A 39 4.33 -3.72 -4.23
CA VAL A 39 5.11 -2.94 -3.29
C VAL A 39 4.46 -1.59 -3.17
N LEU A 40 4.03 -1.23 -1.96
CA LEU A 40 3.55 0.09 -1.62
C LEU A 40 4.71 0.92 -1.05
N THR A 41 5.02 2.02 -1.70
CA THR A 41 6.03 2.98 -1.22
C THR A 41 5.33 4.24 -0.72
N GLY A 42 5.70 4.73 0.46
CA GLY A 42 5.19 5.99 0.99
C GLY A 42 5.75 6.36 2.35
N SER A 43 4.92 6.93 3.22
CA SER A 43 5.31 7.27 4.59
C SER A 43 4.56 6.40 5.59
N ALA A 44 5.24 5.85 6.59
CA ALA A 44 4.62 5.08 7.66
C ALA A 44 4.66 5.85 8.99
N VAL A 45 3.62 5.69 9.81
CA VAL A 45 3.58 6.15 11.21
C VAL A 45 3.60 4.92 12.10
N ILE A 46 4.65 4.79 12.91
CA ILE A 46 4.89 3.68 13.82
C ILE A 46 5.16 4.28 15.19
N ASP A 47 4.37 3.92 16.21
CA ASP A 47 4.47 4.48 17.57
C ASP A 47 4.47 6.03 17.63
N GLY A 48 3.83 6.68 16.65
CA GLY A 48 3.78 8.14 16.55
C GLY A 48 5.00 8.79 15.88
N GLU A 49 6.00 8.01 15.47
CA GLU A 49 7.12 8.46 14.64
C GLU A 49 6.80 8.27 13.15
N THR A 50 7.15 9.25 12.32
CA THR A 50 6.93 9.18 10.87
C THR A 50 8.21 8.80 10.14
N TYR A 51 8.14 7.71 9.39
CA TYR A 51 9.21 7.18 8.54
C TYR A 51 8.89 7.50 7.09
N GLN A 52 9.81 8.19 6.41
CA GLN A 52 9.71 8.48 4.98
C GLN A 52 10.33 7.35 4.16
N ASP A 53 9.93 7.23 2.89
CA ASP A 53 10.43 6.22 1.96
C ASP A 53 10.20 4.78 2.46
N PHE A 54 9.16 4.59 3.27
CA PHE A 54 8.77 3.30 3.80
C PHE A 54 8.19 2.43 2.69
N GLN A 55 8.65 1.19 2.62
CA GLN A 55 8.23 0.23 1.59
C GLN A 55 7.68 -1.03 2.27
N VAL A 56 6.52 -1.47 1.80
CA VAL A 56 5.93 -2.75 2.20
C VAL A 56 5.64 -3.54 0.94
N GLU A 57 6.16 -4.76 0.87
CA GLU A 57 5.71 -5.73 -0.13
C GLU A 57 4.51 -6.48 0.41
N PHE A 58 3.56 -6.80 -0.46
CA PHE A 58 2.36 -7.53 -0.12
C PHE A 58 1.87 -8.35 -1.30
N GLU A 59 1.20 -9.45 -0.98
CA GLU A 59 0.48 -10.26 -1.96
C GLU A 59 -1.02 -10.16 -1.72
N LEU A 60 -1.78 -10.06 -2.80
CA LEU A 60 -3.23 -10.08 -2.76
C LEU A 60 -3.75 -11.51 -2.72
N VAL A 61 -4.83 -11.73 -1.95
CA VAL A 61 -5.56 -13.00 -1.95
C VAL A 61 -6.04 -13.34 -3.36
N ASN A 62 -6.59 -12.34 -4.06
CA ASN A 62 -7.11 -12.45 -5.43
C ASN A 62 -6.44 -11.42 -6.34
N GLU A 63 -6.18 -11.82 -7.59
CA GLU A 63 -5.72 -10.88 -8.62
C GLU A 63 -6.74 -9.73 -8.77
N PRO A 64 -6.27 -8.48 -8.89
CA PRO A 64 -7.15 -7.35 -9.05
C PRO A 64 -7.82 -7.42 -10.42
N VAL A 65 -9.07 -6.98 -10.50
CA VAL A 65 -9.84 -6.98 -11.77
C VAL A 65 -9.17 -6.06 -12.80
N GLU A 66 -8.53 -4.99 -12.33
CA GLU A 66 -7.79 -4.03 -13.12
C GLU A 66 -6.42 -3.76 -12.48
N GLU A 67 -5.41 -3.54 -13.31
CA GLU A 67 -4.06 -3.18 -12.85
C GLU A 67 -3.99 -1.67 -12.54
N THR A 68 -4.82 -1.20 -11.62
CA THR A 68 -4.84 0.19 -11.12
C THR A 68 -4.61 0.22 -9.62
N ALA A 69 -4.09 1.33 -9.10
CA ALA A 69 -3.82 1.49 -7.68
C ALA A 69 -5.12 1.38 -6.85
N GLU A 70 -6.24 1.94 -7.31
CA GLU A 70 -7.52 1.83 -6.60
C GLU A 70 -8.03 0.38 -6.54
N ALA A 71 -7.92 -0.36 -7.66
CA ALA A 71 -8.32 -1.76 -7.71
C ALA A 71 -7.43 -2.62 -6.81
N VAL A 72 -6.11 -2.41 -6.81
CA VAL A 72 -5.18 -3.15 -5.96
C VAL A 72 -5.42 -2.86 -4.48
N MET A 73 -5.59 -1.61 -4.09
CA MET A 73 -5.82 -1.22 -2.69
C MET A 73 -7.19 -1.67 -2.15
N SER A 74 -8.13 -1.99 -3.03
CA SER A 74 -9.45 -2.51 -2.65
C SER A 74 -9.43 -4.03 -2.36
N GLN A 75 -8.33 -4.71 -2.64
CA GLN A 75 -8.19 -6.15 -2.46
C GLN A 75 -7.62 -6.50 -1.08
N GLU A 76 -7.99 -7.66 -0.57
CA GLU A 76 -7.45 -8.20 0.67
C GLU A 76 -6.01 -8.68 0.47
N TRP A 77 -5.16 -8.43 1.47
CA TRP A 77 -3.77 -8.85 1.50
C TRP A 77 -3.70 -10.25 2.14
N ASP A 78 -3.03 -11.19 1.45
CA ASP A 78 -2.74 -12.54 1.94
C ASP A 78 -1.54 -12.53 2.88
N TRP A 79 -0.48 -11.82 2.49
CA TRP A 79 0.71 -11.59 3.31
C TRP A 79 1.34 -10.23 3.00
N TYR A 80 2.18 -9.76 3.91
CA TYR A 80 3.00 -8.56 3.75
C TYR A 80 4.37 -8.72 4.44
N ASP A 81 5.36 -7.97 3.97
CA ASP A 81 6.67 -7.85 4.60
C ASP A 81 7.24 -6.43 4.43
N TYR A 82 8.00 -5.95 5.41
CA TYR A 82 8.56 -4.61 5.39
C TYR A 82 9.93 -4.59 4.72
N LEU A 83 10.03 -3.86 3.61
CA LEU A 83 11.28 -3.65 2.89
C LEU A 83 12.01 -2.47 3.54
N CYS A 84 12.81 -2.77 4.56
CA CYS A 84 13.54 -1.79 5.39
C CYS A 84 14.89 -1.36 4.79
#